data_AF-A0A820CYP2-F1
#
_entry.id   AF-A0A820CYP2-F1
#
_cell.length_a   1.000
_cell.length_b   1.000
_cell.length_c   1.000
_cell.angle_alpha   90.00
_cell.angle_beta   90.00
_cell.angle_gamma   90.00
#
_symmetry.space_group_name_H-M   'P 1'
#
loop_
_entity.id
_entity.type
_entity.pdbx_description
1 polymer ?
#
loop_
_entity_poly.entity_id
_entity_poly.type
_entity_poly.pdbx_seq_one_letter_code
_entity_poly.pdbx_strand_id
1 'polypeptide(L)'
;MDQYVYNFQTGDILKQLTLTSSSLPILTVTVVDIITGTDVFTTTSLSDEQSFNKLFYSSQRLIIGLINGSCDVWNLRICEKKKL
;
A
#
# COMPACT_ATOMS: atom_id res chain seq x y z
N MET A 1 9.28 14.19 -6.36
CA MET A 1 9.76 13.02 -7.10
C MET A 1 8.54 12.19 -7.39
N ASP A 2 8.27 11.89 -8.65
CA ASP A 2 7.13 11.05 -9.03
C ASP A 2 7.54 9.58 -8.91
N GLN A 3 6.66 8.76 -8.33
CA GLN A 3 6.82 7.31 -8.33
C GLN A 3 5.78 6.70 -9.28
N TYR A 4 6.07 5.52 -9.81
CA TYR A 4 5.19 4.85 -10.77
C TYR A 4 5.04 3.37 -10.40
N VAL A 5 3.81 2.88 -10.52
CA VAL A 5 3.54 1.44 -10.66
C VAL A 5 3.60 1.15 -12.14
N TYR A 6 4.50 0.25 -12.55
CA TYR A 6 4.68 -0.13 -13.93
C TYR A 6 4.69 -1.65 -14.08
N ASN A 7 4.26 -2.12 -15.23
CA ASN A 7 4.38 -3.52 -15.62
C ASN A 7 5.83 -3.80 -16.00
N PHE A 8 6.52 -4.66 -15.25
CA PHE A 8 7.93 -4.98 -15.51
C PHE A 8 8.15 -5.70 -16.86
N GLN A 9 7.16 -6.46 -17.34
CA GLN A 9 7.28 -7.23 -18.58
C GLN A 9 7.03 -6.37 -19.82
N THR A 10 6.05 -5.47 -19.78
CA THR A 10 5.67 -4.66 -20.95
C THR A 10 6.29 -3.25 -20.91
N GLY A 11 6.69 -2.79 -19.74
CA GLY A 11 7.17 -1.42 -19.51
C GLY A 11 6.04 -0.39 -19.36
N ASP A 12 4.78 -0.80 -19.43
CA ASP A 12 3.64 0.10 -19.35
C ASP A 12 3.52 0.73 -17.96
N ILE A 13 3.27 2.04 -17.91
CA ILE A 13 2.91 2.73 -16.68
C ILE A 13 1.44 2.41 -16.38
N LEU A 14 1.21 1.75 -15.25
CA LEU A 14 -0.14 1.39 -14.79
C LEU A 14 -0.73 2.51 -13.93
N LYS A 15 0.11 3.16 -13.12
CA LYS A 15 -0.33 4.23 -12.21
C LYS A 15 0.82 5.17 -11.88
N GLN A 16 0.55 6.48 -11.94
CA GLN A 16 1.43 7.49 -11.36
C GLN A 16 1.06 7.71 -9.88
N LEU A 17 2.06 7.69 -9.01
CA LEU A 17 1.96 7.98 -7.59
C LEU A 17 2.53 9.38 -7.34
N THR A 18 1.65 10.30 -6.95
CA THR A 18 2.04 11.67 -6.59
C THR A 18 2.55 11.67 -5.14
N LEU A 19 3.86 11.79 -4.95
CA LEU A 19 4.44 12.02 -3.63
C LEU A 19 4.54 13.53 -3.38
N THR A 20 3.81 14.03 -2.40
CA THR A 20 4.07 15.35 -1.86
C THR A 20 5.37 15.30 -1.05
N SER A 21 6.23 16.29 -1.27
CA SER A 21 7.60 16.35 -0.76
C SER A 21 7.70 16.12 0.75
N SER A 22 8.63 15.23 1.10
CA SER A 22 8.91 14.62 2.39
C SER A 22 9.24 15.61 3.53
N SER A 23 8.44 15.49 4.59
CA SER A 23 8.78 15.70 6.02
C SER A 23 7.57 15.31 6.89
N LEU A 24 6.40 15.22 6.27
CA LEU A 24 5.16 14.80 6.90
C LEU A 24 5.13 13.28 7.11
N PRO A 25 4.51 12.84 8.21
CA PRO A 25 4.30 11.42 8.48
C PRO A 25 3.61 10.71 7.32
N ILE A 26 3.98 9.44 7.09
CA ILE A 26 3.25 8.60 6.15
C ILE A 26 1.93 8.21 6.82
N LEU A 27 0.88 8.91 6.47
CA LEU A 27 -0.45 8.69 7.04
C LEU A 27 -1.32 7.76 6.20
N THR A 28 -0.93 7.44 4.96
CA THR A 28 -1.77 6.64 4.06
C THR A 28 -0.99 5.47 3.49
N VAL A 29 -1.60 4.29 3.51
CA VAL A 29 -1.11 3.09 2.83
C VAL A 29 -2.19 2.59 1.88
N THR A 30 -1.81 2.39 0.62
CA THR A 30 -2.69 1.85 -0.43
C THR A 30 -2.10 0.56 -0.98
N VAL A 31 -2.93 -0.47 -1.06
CA VAL A 31 -2.65 -1.73 -1.75
C VAL A 31 -3.26 -1.66 -3.14
N VAL A 32 -2.43 -1.85 -4.16
CA VAL A 32 -2.81 -1.75 -5.56
C VAL A 32 -2.72 -3.13 -6.21
N ASP A 33 -3.73 -3.48 -7.00
CA ASP A 33 -3.66 -4.64 -7.90
C ASP A 33 -2.68 -4.33 -9.02
N ILE A 34 -1.56 -5.05 -9.05
CA ILE A 34 -0.50 -4.84 -10.03
C ILE A 34 -0.91 -5.22 -11.46
N ILE A 35 -1.97 -6.01 -11.65
CA ILE A 35 -2.44 -6.39 -12.99
C ILE A 35 -3.30 -5.29 -13.58
N THR A 36 -4.18 -4.70 -12.77
CA THR A 36 -5.17 -3.71 -13.24
C THR A 36 -4.83 -2.26 -12.91
N GLY A 37 -3.89 -2.03 -11.99
CA GLY A 37 -3.59 -0.72 -11.42
C GLY A 37 -4.65 -0.20 -10.44
N THR A 38 -5.65 -1.03 -10.10
CA THR A 38 -6.79 -0.62 -9.28
C THR A 38 -6.44 -0.63 -7.79
N ASP A 39 -6.92 0.35 -7.04
CA ASP A 39 -6.80 0.36 -5.58
C ASP A 39 -7.72 -0.70 -4.97
N VAL A 40 -7.12 -1.69 -4.33
CA VAL A 40 -7.84 -2.80 -3.68
C VAL A 40 -8.20 -2.42 -2.25
N PHE A 41 -7.32 -1.66 -1.61
CA PHE A 41 -7.47 -1.30 -0.22
C PHE A 41 -6.69 -0.01 0.10
N THR A 42 -7.27 0.90 0.87
CA THR A 42 -6.60 2.12 1.38
C THR A 42 -6.90 2.32 2.85
N THR A 43 -5.85 2.48 3.66
CA THR A 43 -5.95 2.86 5.08
C THR A 43 -5.26 4.18 5.31
N THR A 44 -5.84 4.96 6.22
CA THR A 44 -5.32 6.26 6.61
C THR A 44 -5.25 6.31 8.13
N SER A 45 -4.09 6.59 8.68
CA SER A 45 -3.92 6.95 10.08
C SER A 45 -4.61 8.29 10.37
N LEU A 46 -5.26 8.38 11.52
CA LEU A 46 -5.96 9.58 11.96
C LEU A 46 -5.03 10.59 12.68
N SER A 47 -3.79 10.22 12.98
CA SER A 47 -2.82 11.09 13.64
C SER A 47 -1.37 10.79 13.29
N ASP A 48 -0.52 11.82 13.44
CA ASP A 48 0.93 11.74 13.21
C ASP A 48 1.61 10.71 14.14
N GLU A 49 1.09 10.53 15.35
CA GLU A 49 1.55 9.53 16.34
C GLU A 49 1.26 8.09 15.92
N GLN A 50 0.36 7.88 14.96
CA GLN A 50 0.03 6.58 14.37
C GLN A 50 0.50 6.50 12.92
N SER A 51 1.49 7.31 12.54
CA SER A 51 2.06 7.23 11.20
C SER A 51 2.75 5.89 10.93
N PHE A 52 2.63 5.44 9.68
CA PHE A 52 3.13 4.16 9.21
C PHE A 52 4.64 4.26 9.00
N ASN A 53 5.42 3.35 9.60
CA ASN A 53 6.88 3.35 9.49
C ASN A 53 7.46 2.08 8.88
N LYS A 54 6.72 0.96 8.93
CA LYS A 54 7.19 -0.36 8.48
C LYS A 54 6.05 -1.12 7.83
N LEU A 55 6.38 -1.85 6.77
CA LEU A 55 5.45 -2.73 6.07
C LEU A 55 6.08 -4.10 5.94
N PHE A 56 5.35 -5.13 6.36
CA PHE A 56 5.74 -6.52 6.17
C PHE A 56 4.55 -7.31 5.64
N TYR A 57 4.77 -8.07 4.57
CA TYR A 57 3.75 -8.96 4.01
C TYR A 57 4.29 -10.38 3.92
N SER A 58 3.57 -11.33 4.49
CA SER A 58 3.87 -12.76 4.37
C SER A 58 2.62 -13.60 4.60
N SER A 59 2.49 -14.70 3.85
CA SER A 59 1.43 -15.70 4.03
C SER A 59 0.02 -15.08 4.18
N GLN A 60 -0.35 -14.16 3.27
CA GLN A 60 -1.66 -13.46 3.29
C GLN A 60 -1.89 -12.56 4.51
N ARG A 61 -0.84 -12.20 5.25
CA ARG A 61 -0.89 -11.24 6.35
C ARG A 61 -0.09 -10.00 6.00
N LEU A 62 -0.73 -8.86 6.09
CA LEU A 62 -0.07 -7.56 6.07
C LEU A 62 0.09 -7.09 7.52
N ILE A 63 1.32 -6.78 7.90
CA ILE A 63 1.66 -6.19 9.19
C ILE A 63 2.16 -4.78 8.91
N ILE A 64 1.52 -3.80 9.54
CA ILE A 64 1.85 -2.39 9.42
C ILE A 64 2.37 -1.92 10.77
N GLY A 65 3.64 -1.54 10.82
CA GLY A 65 4.25 -0.96 12.01
C GLY A 65 3.95 0.54 12.10
N LEU A 66 3.61 1.00 13.29
CA LEU A 66 3.34 2.40 13.60
C LEU A 66 4.52 3.03 14.34
N ILE A 67 4.65 4.35 14.26
CA ILE A 67 5.76 5.09 14.91
C ILE A 67 5.70 5.04 16.44
N ASN A 68 4.50 4.92 17.03
CA ASN A 68 4.30 4.75 18.47
C ASN A 68 4.70 3.35 18.98
N GLY A 69 5.19 2.46 18.11
CA GLY A 69 5.65 1.13 18.46
C GLY A 69 4.56 0.05 18.46
N SER A 70 3.30 0.39 18.20
CA SER A 70 2.26 -0.62 17.95
C SER A 70 2.29 -1.10 16.49
N CYS A 71 1.50 -2.14 16.21
CA CYS A 71 1.32 -2.64 14.86
C CYS A 71 -0.12 -3.08 14.63
N ASP A 72 -0.59 -2.86 13.41
CA ASP A 72 -1.83 -3.42 12.92
C ASP A 72 -1.55 -4.67 12.08
N VAL A 73 -2.35 -5.72 12.29
CA VAL A 73 -2.21 -7.02 11.60
C VAL A 73 -3.48 -7.35 10.85
N TRP A 74 -3.36 -7.48 9.53
CA TRP A 74 -4.47 -7.55 8.62
C TRP A 74 -4.39 -8.84 7.80
N ASN A 75 -5.51 -9.58 7.75
CA ASN A 75 -5.61 -10.78 6.91
C ASN A 75 -6.06 -10.37 5.51
N LEU A 76 -5.12 -10.34 4.56
CA LEU A 76 -5.39 -10.07 3.15
C LEU A 76 -5.75 -11.39 2.44
N ARG A 77 -7.05 -11.71 2.39
CA ARG A 77 -7.52 -12.77 1.50
C ARG A 77 -7.53 -12.24 0.07
N ILE A 78 -6.57 -12.71 -0.74
CA ILE A 78 -6.63 -12.51 -2.19
C ILE A 78 -7.69 -13.46 -2.71
N CYS A 79 -8.89 -12.95 -2.95
CA CYS A 79 -9.94 -13.72 -3.62
C CYS A 79 -9.62 -13.76 -5.11
N GLU A 80 -9.33 -14.95 -5.65
CA GLU A 80 -9.26 -15.11 -7.10
C GLU A 80 -10.61 -14.72 -7.71
N LYS A 81 -10.59 -13.81 -8.68
CA LYS A 81 -11.79 -13.42 -9.41
C LYS A 81 -12.28 -14.66 -10.17
N LYS A 82 -13.36 -15.29 -9.71
CA LYS A 82 -14.03 -16.36 -10.46
C LYS A 82 -14.38 -15.80 -11.84
N LYS A 83 -13.80 -16.37 -12.89
CA LYS A 83 -14.29 -16.15 -14.26
C LYS A 83 -15.70 -16.74 -14.32
N LEU A 84 -16.69 -15.86 -14.54
CA LEU A 84 -18.05 -16.23 -14.92
C LEU A 84 -18.05 -16.73 -16.37
#